data_AF-A0A4R8GYH4-F1
#
_entry.id   AF-A0A4R8GYH4-F1
#
_cell.length_a   1.000
_cell.length_b   1.000
_cell.length_c   1.000
_cell.angle_alpha   90.00
_cell.angle_beta   90.00
_cell.angle_gamma   90.00
#
_symmetry.space_group_name_H-M   'P 1'
#
loop_
_entity.id
_entity.type
_entity.pdbx_description
1 polymer ?
#
loop_
_entity_poly.entity_id
_entity_poly.type
_entity_poly.pdbx_seq_one_letter_code
_entity_poly.pdbx_strand_id
1 'polypeptide(L)'
;MASKNLVEAEVKSMVKELLSEREDLCDCEQCQNDIIALALNNLRPRYAGSENGSVVIDSVDISSTQTKMDVYRVVINAAKAVSERPHHNRE
;
A
#
# COMPACT_ATOMS: atom_id res chain seq x y z
N MET A 1 8.13 -13.59 -12.35
CA MET A 1 7.05 -12.74 -11.79
C MET A 1 7.07 -12.81 -10.27
N ALA A 2 8.06 -12.20 -9.61
CA ALA A 2 8.24 -12.30 -8.16
C ALA A 2 8.16 -10.94 -7.42
N SER A 3 8.34 -9.82 -8.14
CA SER A 3 8.40 -8.47 -7.55
C SER A 3 7.04 -7.90 -7.14
N LYS A 4 5.97 -8.18 -7.90
CA LYS A 4 4.60 -7.74 -7.55
C LYS A 4 4.13 -8.28 -6.19
N ASN A 5 4.49 -9.52 -5.88
CA ASN A 5 3.99 -10.20 -4.68
C ASN A 5 4.60 -9.64 -3.38
N LEU A 6 5.84 -9.12 -3.43
CA LEU A 6 6.52 -8.60 -2.25
C LEU A 6 5.97 -7.23 -1.82
N VAL A 7 5.79 -6.31 -2.77
CA VAL A 7 5.21 -4.98 -2.47
C VAL A 7 3.76 -5.13 -2.02
N GLU A 8 2.99 -6.00 -2.68
CA GLU A 8 1.61 -6.27 -2.28
C GLU A 8 1.54 -6.87 -0.86
N ALA A 9 2.43 -7.79 -0.51
CA ALA A 9 2.51 -8.34 0.85
C ALA A 9 2.87 -7.27 1.89
N GLU A 10 3.84 -6.40 1.59
CA GLU A 10 4.26 -5.32 2.49
C GLU A 10 3.12 -4.32 2.72
N VAL A 11 2.44 -3.90 1.64
CA VAL A 11 1.27 -3.01 1.73
C VAL A 11 0.16 -3.66 2.56
N LYS A 12 -0.15 -4.93 2.35
CA LYS A 12 -1.14 -5.66 3.14
C LYS A 12 -0.76 -5.71 4.63
N SER A 13 0.51 -5.93 4.94
CA SER A 13 1.00 -5.92 6.31
C SER A 13 0.83 -4.55 6.96
N MET A 14 1.28 -3.49 6.30
CA MET A 14 1.17 -2.11 6.79
C MET A 14 -0.29 -1.66 6.96
N VAL A 15 -1.20 -2.06 6.07
CA VAL A 15 -2.63 -1.75 6.22
C VAL A 15 -3.21 -2.42 7.46
N LYS A 16 -2.89 -3.70 7.70
CA LYS A 16 -3.36 -4.41 8.90
C LYS A 16 -2.83 -3.78 10.18
N GLU A 17 -1.54 -3.44 10.20
CA GLU A 17 -0.91 -2.76 11.33
C GLU A 17 -1.58 -1.40 11.59
N LEU A 18 -1.71 -0.56 10.55
CA LEU A 18 -2.35 0.75 10.66
C LEU A 18 -3.78 0.65 11.23
N LEU A 19 -4.59 -0.28 10.71
CA LEU A 19 -5.97 -0.46 11.17
C LEU A 19 -6.05 -1.03 12.59
N SER A 20 -5.07 -1.84 13.01
CA SER A 20 -4.99 -2.33 14.39
C SER A 20 -4.60 -1.25 15.39
N GLU A 21 -3.87 -0.22 14.96
CA GLU A 21 -3.46 0.92 15.80
C GLU A 21 -4.45 2.09 15.79
N ARG A 22 -5.35 2.13 14.80
CA ARG A 22 -6.22 3.29 14.51
C ARG A 22 -7.68 2.89 14.55
N GLU A 23 -8.26 2.93 15.75
CA GLU A 23 -9.70 2.69 15.98
C GLU A 23 -10.61 3.73 15.29
N ASP A 24 -10.07 4.88 14.86
CA ASP A 24 -10.79 5.90 14.09
C ASP A 24 -11.03 5.53 12.62
N LEU A 25 -10.42 4.44 12.14
CA LEU A 25 -10.57 3.93 10.77
C LEU A 25 -11.42 2.66 10.75
N CYS A 26 -12.20 2.48 9.68
CA CYS A 26 -12.95 1.24 9.51
C CYS A 26 -12.03 0.10 9.05
N ASP A 27 -12.11 -1.03 9.74
CA ASP A 27 -11.35 -2.24 9.48
C ASP A 27 -12.14 -3.32 8.73
N CYS A 28 -13.33 -3.01 8.18
CA CYS A 28 -14.08 -3.99 7.39
C CYS A 28 -13.32 -4.43 6.12
N GLU A 29 -13.63 -5.61 5.61
CA GLU A 29 -12.97 -6.18 4.43
C GLU A 29 -13.02 -5.26 3.20
N GLN A 30 -14.14 -4.57 2.97
CA GLN A 30 -14.27 -3.63 1.85
C GLN A 30 -13.31 -2.43 1.99
N CYS A 31 -13.25 -1.81 3.17
CA CYS A 31 -12.33 -0.70 3.41
C CYS A 31 -10.87 -1.17 3.32
N GLN A 32 -10.53 -2.34 3.86
CA GLN A 32 -9.19 -2.91 3.72
C GLN A 32 -8.79 -3.05 2.24
N ASN A 33 -9.67 -3.65 1.44
CA ASN A 33 -9.42 -3.87 0.01
C ASN A 33 -9.29 -2.55 -0.76
N ASP A 34 -10.14 -1.57 -0.47
CA ASP A 34 -10.08 -0.23 -1.08
C ASP A 34 -8.77 0.48 -0.74
N ILE A 35 -8.33 0.42 0.52
CA ILE A 35 -7.08 1.03 0.97
C ILE A 35 -5.90 0.38 0.26
N ILE A 36 -5.87 -0.96 0.20
CA ILE A 36 -4.80 -1.71 -0.49
C ILE A 36 -4.77 -1.35 -1.97
N ALA A 37 -5.91 -1.38 -2.66
CA ALA A 37 -6.00 -1.07 -4.08
C ALA A 37 -5.57 0.37 -4.37
N LEU A 38 -6.05 1.33 -3.57
CA LEU A 38 -5.69 2.73 -3.71
C LEU A 38 -4.22 2.98 -3.41
N ALA A 39 -3.65 2.32 -2.39
CA ALA A 39 -2.24 2.40 -2.06
C ALA A 39 -1.37 1.85 -3.21
N LEU A 40 -1.67 0.64 -3.70
CA LEU A 40 -0.93 0.03 -4.82
C LEU A 40 -0.99 0.87 -6.10
N ASN A 41 -2.14 1.50 -6.38
CA ASN A 41 -2.29 2.40 -7.52
C ASN A 41 -1.51 3.72 -7.37
N ASN A 42 -1.34 4.21 -6.13
CA ASN A 42 -0.65 5.47 -5.82
C ASN A 42 0.83 5.31 -5.51
N LEU A 43 1.31 4.09 -5.25
CA LEU A 43 2.72 3.77 -5.31
C LEU A 43 3.17 4.01 -6.75
N ARG A 44 3.62 5.24 -7.03
CA ARG A 44 4.12 5.62 -8.35
C ARG A 44 5.10 4.55 -8.82
N PRO A 45 5.21 4.31 -10.13
CA PRO A 45 6.33 3.59 -10.71
C PRO A 45 7.62 4.43 -10.62
N ARG A 46 7.92 5.06 -9.48
CA ARG A 46 9.21 5.71 -9.20
C ARG A 46 10.33 4.68 -8.95
N TYR A 47 9.98 3.40 -8.95
CA TYR A 47 10.88 2.25 -9.06
C TYR A 47 11.16 1.85 -10.53
N ALA A 48 10.88 2.75 -11.48
CA ALA A 48 11.17 2.62 -12.92
C ALA A 48 12.50 3.28 -13.31
N GLY A 49 13.53 3.15 -12.48
CA GLY A 49 14.90 3.45 -12.86
C GLY A 49 15.56 2.15 -13.32
N SER A 50 15.51 1.86 -14.62
CA SER A 50 16.14 0.67 -15.18
C SER A 50 17.54 0.99 -15.67
N GLU A 51 18.49 0.06 -15.49
CA GLU A 51 19.66 0.02 -16.36
C GLU A 51 19.39 -0.76 -17.66
N ASN A 52 18.29 -1.53 -17.84
CA ASN A 52 18.06 -2.30 -19.10
C ASN A 52 16.62 -2.85 -19.35
N GLY A 53 15.56 -2.04 -19.16
CA GLY A 53 14.19 -2.36 -19.58
C GLY A 53 13.47 -3.52 -18.87
N SER A 54 14.07 -4.13 -17.85
CA SER A 54 13.45 -5.19 -17.05
C SER A 54 13.14 -4.65 -15.65
N VAL A 55 11.86 -4.49 -15.32
CA VAL A 55 11.41 -3.95 -14.02
C VAL A 55 11.60 -5.01 -12.94
N VAL A 56 12.68 -4.91 -12.18
CA VAL A 56 12.98 -5.77 -11.03
C VAL A 56 13.07 -4.88 -9.81
N ILE A 57 12.07 -4.98 -8.93
CA ILE A 57 12.22 -4.52 -7.55
C ILE A 57 13.13 -5.56 -6.90
N ASP A 58 14.39 -5.23 -6.67
CA ASP A 58 15.24 -6.08 -5.84
C ASP A 58 14.69 -6.05 -4.42
N SER A 59 14.62 -7.21 -3.78
CA SER A 59 14.17 -7.38 -2.38
C SER A 59 14.94 -6.47 -1.41
N VAL A 60 16.15 -6.04 -1.79
CA VAL A 60 17.00 -5.09 -1.06
C VAL A 60 16.35 -3.71 -0.95
N ASP A 61 15.68 -3.21 -2.00
CA ASP A 61 15.12 -1.85 -2.00
C ASP A 61 13.85 -1.75 -1.13
N ILE A 62 13.03 -2.81 -1.09
CA ILE A 62 11.87 -2.92 -0.17
C ILE A 62 12.31 -2.88 1.30
N SER A 63 13.49 -3.41 1.62
CA SER A 63 13.99 -3.43 3.00
C SER A 63 14.56 -2.09 3.47
N SER A 64 14.72 -1.10 2.58
CA SER A 64 15.24 0.20 2.95
C SER A 64 14.23 0.98 3.80
N THR A 65 14.70 1.67 4.84
CA THR A 65 13.85 2.51 5.71
C THR A 65 13.13 3.60 4.91
N GLN A 66 13.80 4.16 3.89
CA GLN A 66 13.21 5.21 3.05
C GLN A 66 12.03 4.67 2.23
N THR A 67 12.21 3.51 1.61
CA THR A 67 11.17 2.82 0.85
C THR A 67 9.97 2.48 1.75
N LYS A 68 10.22 1.94 2.94
CA LYS A 68 9.14 1.67 3.91
C LYS A 68 8.38 2.93 4.34
N MET A 69 9.08 4.03 4.61
CA MET A 69 8.45 5.30 4.97
C MET A 69 7.59 5.87 3.83
N ASP A 70 8.04 5.72 2.58
CA ASP A 70 7.28 6.19 1.43
C ASP A 70 6.05 5.30 1.15
N VAL A 71 6.17 3.99 1.33
CA VAL A 71 5.01 3.07 1.29
C VAL A 71 4.01 3.41 2.41
N TYR A 72 4.50 3.61 3.64
CA TYR A 72 3.66 3.92 4.79
C TYR A 72 2.89 5.24 4.59
N ARG A 73 3.54 6.29 4.05
CA ARG A 73 2.87 7.55 3.68
C ARG A 73 1.74 7.33 2.69
N VAL A 74 1.96 6.49 1.67
CA VAL A 74 0.92 6.17 0.68
C VAL A 74 -0.23 5.40 1.32
N VAL A 75 0.05 4.45 2.21
CA VAL A 75 -0.96 3.70 2.96
C VAL A 75 -1.81 4.62 3.84
N ILE A 76 -1.20 5.54 4.59
CA ILE A 76 -1.94 6.53 5.40
C ILE A 76 -2.85 7.40 4.53
N ASN A 77 -2.33 7.89 3.41
CA ASN A 77 -3.12 8.74 2.50
C ASN A 77 -4.30 7.97 1.89
N ALA A 78 -4.09 6.70 1.53
CA ALA A 78 -5.15 5.83 1.04
C ALA A 78 -6.21 5.56 2.13
N ALA A 79 -5.78 5.26 3.35
CA ALA A 79 -6.66 5.07 4.50
C ALA A 79 -7.55 6.29 4.77
N LYS A 80 -6.95 7.49 4.72
CA LYS A 80 -7.68 8.75 4.86
C LYS A 80 -8.69 8.98 3.73
N ALA A 81 -8.30 8.72 2.48
CA ALA A 81 -9.19 8.90 1.35
C ALA A 81 -10.39 7.94 1.39
N VAL A 82 -10.17 6.69 1.83
CA VAL A 82 -11.25 5.70 2.02
C VAL A 82 -12.13 6.06 3.21
N SER A 83 -11.58 6.57 4.32
CA SER A 83 -12.38 6.97 5.48
C SER A 83 -13.26 8.21 5.20
N GLU A 84 -12.82 9.12 4.33
CA GLU A 84 -13.62 10.26 3.88
C GLU A 84 -14.83 9.85 3.02
N ARG A 85 -14.72 8.72 2.28
CA ARG A 85 -15.76 8.22 1.35
C ARG A 85 -15.80 6.69 1.32
N PRO A 86 -16.29 6.03 2.40
CA PRO A 86 -16.28 4.58 2.47
C PRO A 86 -17.32 3.95 1.53
N HIS A 87 -16.97 2.83 0.89
CA HIS A 87 -17.90 2.07 0.04
C HIS A 87 -18.75 1.05 0.82
N HIS A 88 -18.36 0.68 2.05
CA HIS A 88 -18.95 -0.40 2.85
C HIS A 88 -20.42 -0.27 3.28
N ASN A 89 -21.07 0.86 2.97
CA ASN A 89 -22.46 1.17 3.32
C ASN A 89 -23.29 1.47 2.07
N ARG A 90 -22.80 1.09 0.88
CA ARG A 90 -23.57 1.14 -0.37
C ARG A 90 -24.29 -0.20 -0.59
N GLU A 91 -25.14 -0.56 0.36
CA GLU A 91 -26.19 -1.58 0.21
C GLU A 91 -27.48 -1.09 0.89
#